data_AF-A0A358WBC9-F1
#
_entry.id   AF-A0A358WBC9-F1
#
_cell.length_a   1.000
_cell.length_b   1.000
_cell.length_c   1.000
_cell.angle_alpha   90.00
_cell.angle_beta   90.00
_cell.angle_gamma   90.00
#
_symmetry.space_group_name_H-M   'P 1'
#
loop_
_entity.id
_entity.type
_entity.pdbx_description
1 polymer ?
#
loop_
_entity_poly.entity_id
_entity_poly.type
_entity_poly.pdbx_seq_one_letter_code
_entity_poly.pdbx_strand_id
1 'polypeptide(L)'
;MKDVLGYTQKDAKLFHKNVESAIQGKTPDKTTTSQYGTKHTYNTELISKSGAKVKANVVVVIQRDNGRTTYKIVTVYPGKKD
;
A
#
# COMPACT_ATOMS: atom_id res chain seq x y z
N MET A 1 -4.34 9.84 15.22
CA MET A 1 -4.13 9.74 13.76
C MET A 1 -5.47 10.03 13.11
N LYS A 2 -5.60 11.07 12.27
CA LYS A 2 -6.89 11.42 11.65
C LYS A 2 -7.20 10.36 10.58
N ASP A 3 -8.42 9.81 10.58
CA ASP A 3 -8.83 8.90 9.51
C ASP A 3 -8.93 9.70 8.20
N VAL A 4 -8.04 9.39 7.24
CA VAL A 4 -7.92 10.13 5.98
C VAL A 4 -8.67 9.41 4.85
N LEU A 5 -8.84 8.09 4.94
CA LEU A 5 -9.45 7.28 3.90
C LEU A 5 -10.90 6.88 4.23
N GLY A 6 -11.31 6.93 5.49
CA GLY A 6 -12.68 6.66 5.91
C GLY A 6 -13.06 5.18 5.87
N TYR A 7 -12.08 4.27 5.80
CA TYR A 7 -12.32 2.83 5.80
C TYR A 7 -12.38 2.31 7.22
N THR A 8 -13.39 1.49 7.50
CA THR A 8 -13.51 0.76 8.77
C THR A 8 -13.04 -0.68 8.63
N GLN A 9 -12.93 -1.43 9.73
CA GLN A 9 -12.61 -2.87 9.67
C GLN A 9 -13.62 -3.66 8.80
N LYS A 10 -14.88 -3.22 8.73
CA LYS A 10 -15.91 -3.85 7.88
C LYS A 10 -15.60 -3.69 6.39
N ASP A 11 -14.85 -2.64 6.02
CA ASP A 11 -14.49 -2.31 4.65
C ASP A 11 -13.09 -2.84 4.26
N ALA A 12 -12.47 -3.71 5.07
CA ALA A 12 -11.09 -4.15 4.88
C ALA A 12 -10.82 -4.74 3.49
N LYS A 13 -11.78 -5.50 2.92
CA LYS A 13 -11.67 -6.04 1.55
C LYS A 13 -11.68 -4.93 0.49
N LEU A 14 -12.49 -3.89 0.68
CA LEU A 14 -12.58 -2.77 -0.25
C LEU A 14 -11.31 -1.92 -0.20
N PHE A 15 -10.81 -1.65 1.00
CA PHE A 15 -9.52 -0.99 1.20
C PHE A 15 -8.38 -1.78 0.53
N HIS A 16 -8.33 -3.10 0.74
CA HIS A 16 -7.30 -3.95 0.13
C HIS A 16 -7.32 -3.87 -1.39
N LYS A 17 -8.49 -4.00 -2.02
CA LYS A 17 -8.64 -3.87 -3.49
C LYS A 17 -8.20 -2.51 -4.02
N ASN A 18 -8.51 -1.43 -3.30
CA ASN A 18 -8.09 -0.08 -3.66
C ASN A 18 -6.57 0.06 -3.62
N VAL A 19 -5.92 -0.46 -2.56
CA VAL A 19 -4.46 -0.45 -2.45
C VAL A 19 -3.82 -1.30 -3.55
N GLU A 20 -4.33 -2.51 -3.79
CA GLU A 20 -3.85 -3.41 -4.85
C GLU A 20 -3.95 -2.73 -6.22
N SER A 21 -5.12 -2.19 -6.56
CA SER A 21 -5.34 -1.49 -7.83
C SER A 21 -4.44 -0.27 -8.00
N ALA A 22 -4.09 0.41 -6.90
CA ALA A 22 -3.23 1.59 -6.92
C ALA A 22 -1.76 1.27 -7.18
N ILE A 23 -1.31 0.04 -6.94
CA ILE A 23 0.09 -0.39 -7.12
C ILE A 23 0.26 -1.44 -8.22
N GLN A 24 -0.81 -2.10 -8.67
CA GLN A 24 -0.75 -3.13 -9.69
C GLN A 24 -0.19 -2.58 -11.00
N GLY A 25 0.85 -3.25 -11.52
CA GLY A 25 1.53 -2.84 -12.76
C GLY A 25 2.42 -1.60 -12.63
N LYS A 26 2.54 -1.00 -11.44
CA LYS A 26 3.45 0.13 -11.21
C LYS A 26 4.83 -0.36 -10.77
N THR A 27 5.85 0.40 -11.17
CA THR A 27 7.21 0.24 -10.63
C THR A 27 7.29 0.95 -9.26
N PRO A 28 7.93 0.35 -8.25
CA PRO A 28 8.08 1.00 -6.95
C PRO A 28 9.02 2.21 -7.02
N ASP A 29 8.64 3.31 -6.37
CA ASP A 29 9.46 4.52 -6.24
C ASP A 29 10.75 4.25 -5.46
N LYS A 30 10.67 3.37 -4.47
CA LYS A 30 11.83 2.95 -3.68
C LYS A 30 11.80 1.47 -3.42
N THR A 31 12.94 0.83 -3.66
CA THR A 31 13.19 -0.56 -3.27
C THR A 31 14.29 -0.62 -2.23
N THR A 32 14.10 -1.39 -1.19
CA THR A 32 15.10 -1.65 -0.16
C THR A 32 15.16 -3.15 0.09
N THR A 33 16.28 -3.77 -0.28
CA THR A 33 16.52 -5.19 -0.06
C THR A 33 17.34 -5.35 1.22
N SER A 34 16.92 -6.28 2.08
CA SER A 34 17.59 -6.63 3.32
C SER A 34 17.67 -8.15 3.47
N GLN A 35 18.43 -8.63 4.45
CA GLN A 35 18.47 -10.06 4.80
C GLN A 35 17.10 -10.64 5.18
N TYR A 36 16.12 -9.80 5.55
CA TYR A 36 14.77 -10.19 5.93
C TYR A 36 13.75 -10.13 4.77
N GLY A 37 14.19 -9.71 3.58
CA GLY A 37 13.36 -9.61 2.38
C GLY A 37 13.45 -8.26 1.68
N THR A 38 12.63 -8.11 0.64
CA THR A 38 12.57 -6.90 -0.20
C THR A 38 11.36 -6.07 0.17
N LYS A 39 11.59 -4.80 0.48
CA LYS A 39 10.57 -3.78 0.74
C LYS A 39 10.45 -2.86 -0.47
N HIS A 40 9.24 -2.69 -0.95
CA HIS A 40 8.87 -1.72 -1.96
C HIS A 40 8.01 -0.63 -1.34
N THR A 41 8.30 0.62 -1.70
CA THR A 41 7.47 1.77 -1.36
C THR A 41 6.94 2.35 -2.67
N TYR A 42 5.63 2.59 -2.70
CA TYR A 42 4.92 3.22 -3.79
C TYR A 42 4.31 4.53 -3.31
N ASN A 43 4.59 5.62 -4.01
CA ASN A 43 3.97 6.91 -3.83
C ASN A 43 2.79 6.97 -4.81
N THR A 44 1.58 6.77 -4.31
CA THR A 44 0.40 6.69 -5.15
C THR A 44 -0.76 7.46 -4.56
N GLU A 45 -1.79 7.68 -5.37
CA GLU A 45 -3.09 8.12 -4.88
C GLU A 45 -3.95 6.91 -4.53
N LEU A 46 -4.65 7.00 -3.41
CA LEU A 46 -5.72 6.08 -3.02
C LEU A 46 -7.04 6.83 -3.04
N ILE A 47 -8.11 6.12 -3.35
CA ILE A 47 -9.46 6.67 -3.29
C ILE A 47 -10.01 6.47 -1.88
N SER A 48 -10.47 7.52 -1.21
CA SER A 48 -11.16 7.40 0.08
C SER A 48 -12.54 6.75 -0.13
N LYS A 49 -13.17 6.29 0.95
CA LYS A 49 -14.55 5.81 0.92
C LYS A 49 -15.54 6.87 0.40
N SER A 50 -15.23 8.16 0.58
CA SER A 50 -16.00 9.28 0.05
C SER A 50 -15.70 9.62 -1.42
N GLY A 51 -14.79 8.89 -2.07
CA GLY A 51 -14.38 9.14 -3.46
C GLY A 51 -13.26 10.18 -3.63
N ALA A 52 -12.76 10.77 -2.54
CA ALA A 52 -11.68 11.75 -2.60
C ALA A 52 -10.33 11.07 -2.90
N LYS A 53 -9.51 11.69 -3.74
CA LYS A 53 -8.14 11.24 -4.00
C LYS A 53 -7.23 11.68 -2.86
N VAL A 54 -6.47 10.75 -2.32
CA VAL A 54 -5.54 10.97 -1.20
C VAL A 54 -4.17 10.45 -1.59
N LYS A 55 -3.15 11.32 -1.61
CA LYS A 55 -1.75 10.89 -1.75
C LYS A 55 -1.37 10.03 -0.54
N ALA A 56 -0.81 8.86 -0.80
CA ALA A 56 -0.38 7.90 0.20
C ALA A 56 0.92 7.21 -0.20
N ASN A 57 1.69 6.83 0.81
CA ASN A 57 2.79 5.90 0.66
C ASN A 57 2.27 4.50 0.98
N VAL A 58 2.40 3.56 0.04
CA VAL A 58 2.07 2.16 0.22
C VAL A 58 3.37 1.38 0.34
N VAL A 59 3.59 0.75 1.49
CA VAL A 59 4.76 -0.09 1.75
C VAL A 59 4.35 -1.56 1.67
N VAL A 60 4.95 -2.27 0.73
CA VAL A 60 4.75 -3.70 0.51
C VAL A 60 6.06 -4.43 0.76
N VAL A 61 6.00 -5.52 1.51
CA VAL A 61 7.12 -6.45 1.65
C VAL A 61 6.82 -7.67 0.80
N ILE A 62 7.77 -8.01 -0.06
CA ILE A 62 7.77 -9.25 -0.82
C ILE A 62 8.50 -10.29 0.02
N GLN A 63 7.77 -11.32 0.44
CA GLN A 63 8.33 -12.50 1.08
C GLN A 63 8.26 -13.67 0.11
N ARG A 64 9.37 -14.39 -0.05
CA ARG A 64 9.39 -15.65 -0.78
C ARG A 64 9.21 -16.75 0.26
N ASP A 65 8.02 -17.31 0.32
CA ASP A 65 7.69 -18.38 1.25
C ASP A 65 7.47 -19.67 0.45
N ASN A 66 8.29 -20.70 0.71
CA ASN A 66 8.28 -21.98 0.00
C ASN A 66 8.21 -21.86 -1.54
N GLY A 67 9.01 -20.96 -2.12
CA GLY A 67 9.07 -20.74 -3.57
C GLY A 67 7.91 -19.89 -4.14
N ARG A 68 6.92 -19.51 -3.33
CA ARG A 68 5.83 -18.59 -3.72
C ARG A 68 6.15 -17.16 -3.27
N THR A 69 6.14 -16.25 -4.23
CA THR A 69 6.24 -14.81 -3.96
C THR A 69 4.92 -14.33 -3.37
N THR A 70 4.90 -13.97 -2.09
CA THR A 70 3.74 -13.38 -1.41
C THR A 70 3.97 -11.89 -1.16
N TYR A 71 2.96 -11.10 -1.49
CA TYR A 71 2.95 -9.65 -1.25
C TYR A 71 2.19 -9.39 0.04
N LYS A 72 2.88 -8.88 1.07
CA LYS A 72 2.25 -8.42 2.30
C LYS A 72 2.28 -6.90 2.31
N ILE A 73 1.09 -6.28 2.27
CA ILE A 73 0.95 -4.85 2.49
C ILE A 73 1.23 -4.61 3.98
N VAL A 74 2.34 -3.93 4.28
CA VAL A 74 2.81 -3.74 5.65
C VAL A 74 2.24 -2.46 6.24
N THR A 75 2.21 -1.39 5.46
CA THR A 75 1.72 -0.10 5.96
C THR A 75 1.25 0.77 4.81
N VAL A 76 0.13 1.47 5.03
CA VAL A 76 -0.32 2.56 4.18
C VAL A 76 -0.42 3.79 5.07
N TYR A 77 0.23 4.88 4.68
CA TYR A 77 0.20 6.14 5.44
C TYR A 77 0.08 7.35 4.52
N PRO A 78 -0.53 8.45 4.98
CA PRO A 78 -0.66 9.65 4.16
C PRO A 78 0.68 10.13 3.62
N GLY A 79 0.71 10.54 2.37
CA GLY A 79 1.83 11.29 1.80
C GLY A 79 2.00 12.60 2.55
N LYS A 80 3.23 13.13 2.60
CA LYS A 80 3.40 14.53 2.99
C LYS A 80 2.55 15.38 2.04
N LYS A 81 1.75 16.30 2.59
CA LYS A 81 1.25 17.42 1.80
C LYS A 81 2.47 18.25 1.46
N ASP A 82 2.72 18.42 0.16
CA ASP A 82 3.54 19.53 -0.33
C ASP A 82 2.93 20.85 0.16
#